data_AF-A0A8S9TW89-F1
#
_entry.id   AF-A0A8S9TW89-F1
#
_cell.length_a   1.000
_cell.length_b   1.000
_cell.length_c   1.000
_cell.angle_alpha   90.00
_cell.angle_beta   90.00
_cell.angle_gamma   90.00
#
_symmetry.space_group_name_H-M   'P 1'
#
loop_
_entity.id
_entity.type
_entity.pdbx_description
1 polymer ?
#
loop_
_entity_poly.entity_id
_entity_poly.type
_entity_poly.pdbx_seq_one_letter_code
_entity_poly.pdbx_strand_id
1 'polypeptide(L)'
;MTKEQVKLPHDDIVLKTARHLRSYGGSPGRDINTNFSTEDDERAIEFTKLAKLDDALWRIRKLDMKLSRQMWIHNNNSPEEVFNRLRLSKLGIDIDESRKTIQWFRFVNAYRAARGSEEFSTYLIYEILKRKGMLSEVKIAELFQALAHLPDLKNLAEMVQNFQYRVWIAERKTPADVARMLMVRISGPRPIDIPADPRYTILDAYKKVYSSVHPTP
;
A
#
# COMPACT_ATOMS: atom_id res chain seq x y z
N MET A 1 -4.54 68.92 7.83
CA MET A 1 -5.35 69.73 8.75
C MET A 1 -6.63 68.96 9.04
N THR A 2 -7.06 68.69 10.27
CA THR A 2 -6.37 68.87 11.59
C THR A 2 -6.92 67.83 12.58
N LYS A 3 -6.16 67.54 13.65
CA LYS A 3 -6.53 66.67 14.79
C LYS A 3 -7.57 67.35 15.70
N GLU A 4 -8.33 66.56 16.47
CA GLU A 4 -8.42 66.51 17.97
C GLU A 4 -9.45 65.42 18.36
N GLN A 5 -9.37 64.60 19.44
CA GLN A 5 -9.19 64.80 20.90
C GLN A 5 -10.44 65.39 21.60
N VAL A 6 -10.95 64.91 22.76
CA VAL A 6 -10.65 63.78 23.69
C VAL A 6 -11.98 63.46 24.47
N LYS A 7 -12.25 62.39 25.26
CA LYS A 7 -11.60 61.82 26.48
C LYS A 7 -12.23 60.45 26.89
N LEU A 8 -11.76 59.87 28.00
CA LEU A 8 -12.30 58.71 28.76
C LEU A 8 -13.02 59.16 30.06
N PRO A 9 -13.78 58.25 30.70
CA PRO A 9 -13.34 57.60 31.96
C PRO A 9 -13.22 56.06 31.78
N HIS A 10 -12.22 55.33 32.30
CA HIS A 10 -11.63 55.14 33.64
C HIS A 10 -12.08 53.81 34.30
N ASP A 11 -11.36 53.41 35.35
CA ASP A 11 -11.48 52.19 36.17
C ASP A 11 -10.99 50.87 35.51
N ASP A 12 -10.12 50.04 36.12
CA ASP A 12 -9.14 50.33 37.20
C ASP A 12 -7.94 49.33 37.10
N ILE A 13 -6.81 49.62 37.75
CA ILE A 13 -5.56 48.84 37.65
C ILE A 13 -5.05 48.39 39.03
N VAL A 14 -4.92 47.07 39.23
CA VAL A 14 -4.08 46.50 40.31
C VAL A 14 -3.12 45.43 39.77
N LEU A 15 -1.86 45.84 39.57
CA LEU A 15 -0.72 44.93 39.46
C LEU A 15 -0.31 44.41 40.85
N LYS A 16 0.09 43.13 40.94
CA LYS A 16 0.95 42.65 42.03
C LYS A 16 2.18 41.95 41.46
N THR A 17 3.33 42.62 41.60
CA THR A 17 4.65 42.12 41.21
C THR A 17 5.34 41.44 42.37
N ALA A 18 6.04 40.34 42.11
CA ALA A 18 7.14 39.87 42.96
C ALA A 18 8.30 39.41 42.06
N ARG A 19 9.47 40.06 42.21
CA ARG A 19 10.75 39.56 41.68
C ARG A 19 11.61 39.14 42.87
N HIS A 20 12.28 38.01 42.75
CA HIS A 20 13.53 37.77 43.46
C HIS A 20 14.51 37.03 42.55
N LEU A 21 15.80 37.31 42.73
CA LEU A 21 16.88 36.89 41.85
C LEU A 21 17.88 36.03 42.62
N ARG A 22 18.23 34.85 42.08
CA ARG A 22 19.62 34.36 42.02
C ARG A 22 19.76 33.29 40.95
N SER A 23 20.93 33.25 40.30
CA SER A 23 21.33 32.25 39.31
C SER A 23 22.02 31.05 39.96
N TYR A 24 21.99 29.89 39.29
CA TYR A 24 23.18 29.23 38.72
C TYR A 24 22.71 28.18 37.68
N GLY A 25 23.58 27.76 36.76
CA GLY A 25 23.18 27.08 35.52
C GLY A 25 23.34 25.55 35.52
N GLY A 26 22.62 24.90 34.59
CA GLY A 26 22.73 23.48 34.24
C GLY A 26 22.13 23.24 32.84
N SER A 27 22.67 22.28 32.09
CA SER A 27 22.30 22.01 30.68
C SER A 27 21.09 21.04 30.54
N PRO A 28 20.46 20.95 29.36
CA PRO A 28 19.07 20.48 29.26
C PRO A 28 18.89 18.96 29.26
N GLY A 29 17.89 18.50 30.04
CA GLY A 29 17.25 17.20 29.88
C GLY A 29 16.05 17.28 28.92
N ARG A 30 15.72 16.17 28.26
CA ARG A 30 14.50 16.03 27.45
C ARG A 30 13.36 15.59 28.36
N ASP A 31 12.15 16.03 28.07
CA ASP A 31 10.94 15.21 28.20
C ASP A 31 9.86 15.73 27.23
N ILE A 32 9.40 14.86 26.33
CA ILE A 32 8.25 15.12 25.47
C ILE A 32 7.19 14.10 25.87
N ASN A 33 6.14 14.55 26.54
CA ASN A 33 5.08 13.68 27.04
C ASN A 33 4.31 13.02 25.89
N THR A 34 4.55 11.73 25.66
CA THR A 34 3.82 10.88 24.71
C THR A 34 2.96 9.84 25.43
N ASN A 35 2.04 10.29 26.28
CA ASN A 35 0.89 9.47 26.66
C ASN A 35 -0.10 9.38 25.50
N PHE A 36 0.05 8.34 24.68
CA PHE A 36 -1.00 7.86 23.79
C PHE A 36 -1.11 6.33 23.92
N SER A 37 -1.75 5.90 25.01
CA SER A 37 -2.10 4.49 25.23
C SER A 37 -3.58 4.31 24.94
N THR A 38 -3.85 3.55 23.89
CA THR A 38 -5.10 2.80 23.66
C THR A 38 -4.69 1.49 22.99
N GLU A 39 -4.16 0.56 23.78
CA GLU A 39 -4.17 -0.85 23.42
C GLU A 39 -5.62 -1.39 23.51
N ASP A 40 -5.85 -2.61 23.01
CA ASP A 40 -7.15 -3.27 22.86
C ASP A 40 -8.12 -2.69 21.82
N ASP A 41 -7.82 -2.96 20.54
CA ASP A 41 -8.78 -3.65 19.63
C ASP A 41 -8.15 -4.11 18.27
N GLU A 42 -6.93 -3.71 17.93
CA GLU A 42 -6.27 -4.04 16.64
C GLU A 42 -5.77 -5.51 16.49
N ARG A 43 -6.57 -6.51 16.87
CA ARG A 43 -6.22 -7.91 16.60
C ARG A 43 -6.38 -8.25 15.11
N ALA A 44 -5.24 -8.53 14.47
CA ALA A 44 -5.08 -9.14 13.15
C ALA A 44 -5.36 -8.27 11.90
N ILE A 45 -4.72 -7.09 11.81
CA ILE A 45 -4.12 -6.69 10.52
C ILE A 45 -2.64 -7.03 10.57
N GLU A 46 -2.27 -8.20 10.06
CA GLU A 46 -0.85 -8.48 9.82
C GLU A 46 -0.41 -7.77 8.54
N PHE A 47 0.12 -6.55 8.69
CA PHE A 47 0.54 -5.73 7.57
C PHE A 47 1.62 -6.47 6.73
N THR A 48 1.32 -6.68 5.46
CA THR A 48 2.26 -7.24 4.48
C THR A 48 3.48 -6.32 4.30
N LYS A 49 4.57 -6.83 3.72
CA LYS A 49 5.80 -6.04 3.52
C LYS A 49 5.51 -4.73 2.76
N LEU A 50 4.67 -4.77 1.72
CA LEU A 50 4.21 -3.58 1.00
C LEU A 50 3.39 -2.61 1.83
N ALA A 51 2.50 -3.10 2.71
CA ALA A 51 1.69 -2.25 3.58
C ALA A 51 2.58 -1.50 4.60
N LYS A 52 3.41 -2.24 5.35
CA LYS A 52 4.43 -1.67 6.27
C LYS A 52 5.34 -0.64 5.58
N LEU A 53 5.69 -0.89 4.31
CA LEU A 53 6.50 0.02 3.50
C LEU A 53 5.76 1.30 3.08
N ASP A 54 4.43 1.27 2.93
CA ASP A 54 3.60 2.42 2.57
C ASP A 54 3.28 3.33 3.75
N ASP A 55 2.99 2.75 4.91
CA ASP A 55 2.73 3.49 6.15
C ASP A 55 3.98 4.27 6.59
N ALA A 56 5.16 3.65 6.42
CA ALA A 56 6.44 4.30 6.62
C ALA A 56 6.86 5.28 5.48
N LEU A 57 5.99 5.63 4.52
CA LEU A 57 6.25 6.71 3.56
C LEU A 57 5.99 8.09 4.18
N TRP A 58 7.06 8.74 4.61
CA TRP A 58 7.03 10.15 5.03
C TRP A 58 6.34 11.06 4.00
N ARG A 59 5.55 12.03 4.49
CA ARG A 59 4.57 12.80 3.71
C ARG A 59 5.10 13.33 2.38
N ILE A 60 6.28 13.96 2.35
CA ILE A 60 6.79 14.59 1.12
C ILE A 60 7.41 13.59 0.12
N ARG A 61 7.72 12.34 0.51
CA ARG A 61 7.92 11.23 -0.45
C ARG A 61 6.60 10.70 -1.02
N LYS A 62 5.52 10.69 -0.23
CA LYS A 62 4.17 10.40 -0.75
C LYS A 62 3.69 11.50 -1.71
N LEU A 63 4.15 12.75 -1.54
CA LEU A 63 4.01 13.85 -2.52
C LEU A 63 4.91 13.68 -3.75
N ASP A 64 6.20 13.37 -3.61
CA ASP A 64 7.10 13.07 -4.75
C ASP A 64 6.55 11.93 -5.62
N MET A 65 6.08 10.84 -5.00
CA MET A 65 5.41 9.73 -5.70
C MET A 65 4.06 10.14 -6.34
N LYS A 66 3.47 11.29 -5.99
CA LYS A 66 2.31 11.88 -6.67
C LYS A 66 2.75 12.79 -7.83
N LEU A 67 3.75 13.64 -7.62
CA LEU A 67 4.30 14.54 -8.64
C LEU A 67 4.96 13.77 -9.78
N SER A 68 5.84 12.81 -9.48
CA SER A 68 6.43 11.87 -10.44
C SER A 68 5.35 11.20 -11.31
N ARG A 69 4.24 10.78 -10.68
CA ARG A 69 3.11 10.13 -11.35
C ARG A 69 2.40 11.07 -12.33
N GLN A 70 2.12 12.30 -11.89
CA GLN A 70 1.49 13.32 -12.74
C GLN A 70 2.40 13.70 -13.92
N MET A 71 3.71 13.84 -13.69
CA MET A 71 4.70 14.09 -14.75
C MET A 71 4.77 12.95 -15.77
N TRP A 72 4.72 11.68 -15.35
CA TRP A 72 4.73 10.54 -16.27
C TRP A 72 3.43 10.46 -17.10
N ILE A 73 2.26 10.78 -16.54
CA ILE A 73 0.99 10.84 -17.30
C ILE A 73 1.01 12.00 -18.30
N HIS A 74 1.48 13.18 -17.87
CA HIS A 74 1.64 14.37 -18.71
C HIS A 74 2.59 14.12 -19.89
N ASN A 75 3.75 13.50 -19.62
CA ASN A 75 4.76 13.19 -20.62
C ASN A 75 4.45 11.92 -21.44
N ASN A 76 3.20 11.41 -21.36
CA ASN A 76 2.72 10.24 -22.08
C ASN A 76 3.62 8.98 -21.92
N ASN A 77 4.29 8.82 -20.77
CA ASN A 77 5.11 7.64 -20.52
C ASN A 77 4.20 6.41 -20.33
N SER A 78 4.47 5.32 -21.05
CA SER A 78 3.71 4.08 -20.87
C SER A 78 4.00 3.43 -19.49
N PRO A 79 3.08 2.61 -18.96
CA PRO A 79 3.36 1.80 -17.78
C PRO A 79 4.56 0.88 -17.91
N GLU A 80 4.90 0.41 -19.12
CA GLU A 80 6.13 -0.37 -19.32
C GLU A 80 7.39 0.50 -19.21
N GLU A 81 7.41 1.70 -19.79
CA GLU A 81 8.52 2.64 -19.60
C GLU A 81 8.75 2.97 -18.12
N VAL A 82 7.67 3.16 -17.35
CA VAL A 82 7.79 3.43 -15.90
C VAL A 82 8.28 2.19 -15.14
N PHE A 83 7.85 0.98 -15.52
CA PHE A 83 8.37 -0.29 -14.97
C PHE A 83 9.89 -0.41 -15.18
N ASN A 84 10.34 -0.13 -16.42
CA ASN A 84 11.75 -0.16 -16.83
C ASN A 84 12.56 0.96 -16.15
N ARG A 85 12.02 2.19 -16.08
CA ARG A 85 12.62 3.36 -15.41
C ARG A 85 12.86 3.12 -13.92
N LEU A 86 11.90 2.49 -13.24
CA LEU A 86 12.01 2.09 -11.84
C LEU A 86 12.92 0.87 -11.61
N ARG A 87 13.26 0.15 -12.68
CA ARG A 87 14.09 -1.07 -12.72
C ARG A 87 13.44 -2.26 -11.98
N LEU A 88 12.12 -2.40 -12.06
CA LEU A 88 11.39 -3.45 -11.33
C LEU A 88 11.74 -4.87 -11.80
N SER A 89 12.14 -5.02 -13.06
CA SER A 89 12.73 -6.26 -13.62
C SER A 89 13.97 -6.77 -12.88
N LYS A 90 14.64 -5.93 -12.07
CA LYS A 90 15.81 -6.31 -11.26
C LYS A 90 15.47 -6.75 -9.83
N LEU A 91 14.19 -6.78 -9.45
CA LEU A 91 13.76 -7.15 -8.10
C LEU A 91 13.43 -8.64 -7.98
N GLY A 92 12.90 -9.27 -9.03
CA GLY A 92 12.53 -10.69 -9.01
C GLY A 92 11.65 -11.05 -7.80
N ILE A 93 12.14 -11.95 -6.95
CA ILE A 93 11.43 -12.38 -5.74
C ILE A 93 11.26 -11.28 -4.67
N ASP A 94 12.03 -10.19 -4.72
CA ASP A 94 11.99 -9.10 -3.75
C ASP A 94 11.07 -7.94 -4.20
N ILE A 95 10.24 -8.16 -5.23
CA ILE A 95 9.38 -7.12 -5.81
C ILE A 95 8.35 -6.57 -4.81
N ASP A 96 7.87 -7.38 -3.87
CA ASP A 96 6.99 -7.01 -2.75
C ASP A 96 7.73 -6.42 -1.54
N GLU A 97 9.05 -6.23 -1.63
CA GLU A 97 9.86 -5.51 -0.63
C GLU A 97 10.22 -4.08 -1.09
N SER A 98 9.69 -3.64 -2.25
CA SER A 98 10.11 -2.41 -2.89
C SER A 98 9.04 -1.33 -2.94
N ARG A 99 9.33 -0.18 -2.33
CA ARG A 99 8.53 1.06 -2.47
C ARG A 99 8.33 1.50 -3.92
N LYS A 100 9.22 1.10 -4.83
CA LYS A 100 9.09 1.38 -6.28
C LYS A 100 7.95 0.57 -6.91
N THR A 101 7.67 -0.63 -6.41
CA THR A 101 6.54 -1.45 -6.85
C THR A 101 5.23 -0.75 -6.51
N ILE A 102 5.10 -0.22 -5.29
CA ILE A 102 3.96 0.61 -4.89
C ILE A 102 3.85 1.86 -5.79
N GLN A 103 4.98 2.53 -6.07
CA GLN A 103 5.03 3.68 -6.98
C GLN A 103 4.51 3.33 -8.39
N TRP A 104 4.87 2.16 -8.92
CA TRP A 104 4.43 1.69 -10.22
C TRP A 104 2.95 1.31 -10.25
N PHE A 105 2.45 0.53 -9.29
CA PHE A 105 1.02 0.19 -9.26
C PHE A 105 0.14 1.42 -9.04
N ARG A 106 0.59 2.40 -8.25
CA ARG A 106 -0.07 3.71 -8.12
C ARG A 106 -0.05 4.54 -9.41
N PHE A 107 0.99 4.37 -10.24
CA PHE A 107 1.02 4.93 -11.59
C PHE A 107 0.06 4.19 -12.52
N VAL A 108 0.09 2.86 -12.58
CA VAL A 108 -0.82 2.02 -13.37
C VAL A 108 -2.29 2.35 -13.07
N ASN A 109 -2.66 2.50 -11.79
CA ASN A 109 -4.04 2.82 -11.40
C ASN A 109 -4.45 4.22 -11.91
N ALA A 110 -3.59 5.22 -11.74
CA ALA A 110 -3.86 6.58 -12.23
C ALA A 110 -3.81 6.69 -13.77
N TYR A 111 -2.96 5.92 -14.45
CA TYR A 111 -2.91 5.83 -15.90
C TYR A 111 -4.22 5.30 -16.45
N ARG A 112 -4.70 4.17 -15.92
CA ARG A 112 -6.01 3.58 -16.30
C ARG A 112 -7.19 4.49 -15.94
N ALA A 113 -7.09 5.29 -14.88
CA ALA A 113 -8.10 6.30 -14.55
C ALA A 113 -8.09 7.52 -15.51
N ALA A 114 -6.94 7.87 -16.09
CA ALA A 114 -6.79 9.00 -17.00
C ALA A 114 -6.95 8.64 -18.50
N ARG A 115 -6.75 7.37 -18.86
CA ARG A 115 -6.74 6.83 -20.24
C ARG A 115 -7.74 5.71 -20.52
N GLY A 116 -8.45 5.25 -19.49
CA GLY A 116 -9.28 4.06 -19.55
C GLY A 116 -8.49 2.75 -19.36
N SER A 117 -9.20 1.67 -19.06
CA SER A 117 -8.63 0.34 -18.85
C SER A 117 -8.32 -0.43 -20.14
N GLU A 118 -8.73 0.10 -21.30
CA GLU A 118 -8.49 -0.52 -22.61
C GLU A 118 -7.07 -0.21 -23.12
N GLU A 119 -6.63 1.05 -22.99
CA GLU A 119 -5.26 1.48 -23.35
C GLU A 119 -4.19 0.75 -22.51
N PHE A 120 -4.52 0.34 -21.28
CA PHE A 120 -3.64 -0.52 -20.46
C PHE A 120 -4.41 -1.59 -19.67
N SER A 121 -4.67 -2.71 -20.35
CA SER A 121 -5.49 -3.81 -19.84
C SER A 121 -4.84 -4.64 -18.73
N THR A 122 -5.68 -5.38 -18.00
CA THR A 122 -5.27 -6.30 -16.92
C THR A 122 -4.33 -7.42 -17.43
N TYR A 123 -4.48 -7.82 -18.69
CA TYR A 123 -3.55 -8.74 -19.38
C TYR A 123 -2.14 -8.13 -19.51
N LEU A 124 -2.02 -6.86 -19.91
CA LEU A 124 -0.71 -6.21 -20.05
C LEU A 124 0.02 -6.06 -18.70
N ILE A 125 -0.73 -5.82 -17.61
CA ILE A 125 -0.16 -5.86 -16.25
C ILE A 125 0.44 -7.24 -15.95
N TYR A 126 -0.31 -8.31 -16.19
CA TYR A 126 0.10 -9.68 -15.93
C TYR A 126 1.32 -10.09 -16.78
N GLU A 127 1.30 -9.81 -18.08
CA GLU A 127 2.39 -10.17 -19.01
C GLU A 127 3.67 -9.37 -18.74
N ILE A 128 3.60 -8.10 -18.32
CA ILE A 128 4.80 -7.34 -17.91
C ILE A 128 5.43 -7.99 -16.68
N LEU A 129 4.62 -8.39 -15.68
CA LEU A 129 5.12 -9.07 -14.49
C LEU A 129 5.71 -10.46 -14.82
N LYS A 130 5.02 -11.26 -15.65
CA LYS A 130 5.44 -12.61 -16.05
C LYS A 130 6.68 -12.61 -16.97
N ARG A 131 6.75 -11.73 -17.98
CA ARG A 131 7.83 -11.72 -19.00
C ARG A 131 8.95 -10.71 -18.77
N LYS A 132 8.70 -9.60 -18.08
CA LYS A 132 9.71 -8.54 -17.85
C LYS A 132 10.12 -8.46 -16.38
N GLY A 133 9.20 -8.77 -15.46
CA GLY A 133 9.52 -9.05 -14.06
C GLY A 133 10.12 -10.45 -13.81
N MET A 134 9.98 -11.38 -14.78
CA MET A 134 10.36 -12.80 -14.67
C MET A 134 9.75 -13.49 -13.43
N LEU A 135 8.55 -13.05 -13.02
CA LEU A 135 7.88 -13.57 -11.83
C LEU A 135 7.21 -14.91 -12.11
N SER A 136 7.34 -15.84 -11.17
CA SER A 136 6.51 -17.05 -11.15
C SER A 136 5.06 -16.67 -10.89
N GLU A 137 4.11 -17.48 -11.36
CA GLU A 137 2.67 -17.21 -11.17
C GLU A 137 2.30 -17.15 -9.69
N VAL A 138 2.91 -18.01 -8.87
CA VAL A 138 2.81 -17.96 -7.41
C VAL A 138 3.19 -16.58 -6.89
N LYS A 139 4.35 -16.04 -7.30
CA LYS A 139 4.82 -14.74 -6.83
C LYS A 139 3.96 -13.57 -7.34
N ILE A 140 3.35 -13.70 -8.52
CA ILE A 140 2.38 -12.72 -9.02
C ILE A 140 1.12 -12.73 -8.12
N ALA A 141 0.61 -13.90 -7.75
CA ALA A 141 -0.56 -14.03 -6.88
C ALA A 141 -0.29 -13.49 -5.46
N GLU A 142 0.90 -13.78 -4.90
CA GLU A 142 1.38 -13.24 -3.62
C GLU A 142 1.54 -11.71 -3.66
N LEU A 143 2.15 -11.17 -4.73
CA LEU A 143 2.31 -9.74 -4.93
C LEU A 143 0.95 -9.03 -4.95
N PHE A 144 -0.04 -9.56 -5.68
CA PHE A 144 -1.37 -8.96 -5.67
C PHE A 144 -2.14 -9.19 -4.37
N GLN A 145 -1.92 -10.31 -3.68
CA GLN A 145 -2.46 -10.49 -2.33
C GLN A 145 -1.92 -9.40 -1.40
N ALA A 146 -0.62 -9.10 -1.44
CA ALA A 146 -0.01 -8.04 -0.65
C ALA A 146 -0.52 -6.63 -1.02
N LEU A 147 -0.77 -6.37 -2.31
CA LEU A 147 -1.33 -5.11 -2.81
C LEU A 147 -2.82 -4.93 -2.45
N ALA A 148 -3.58 -6.01 -2.27
CA ALA A 148 -5.00 -5.94 -1.89
C ALA A 148 -5.23 -5.31 -0.50
N HIS A 149 -4.21 -5.33 0.37
CA HIS A 149 -4.23 -4.65 1.67
C HIS A 149 -4.00 -3.13 1.58
N LEU A 150 -3.58 -2.58 0.43
CA LEU A 150 -3.44 -1.13 0.23
C LEU A 150 -4.75 -0.55 -0.33
N PRO A 151 -5.50 0.31 0.41
CA PRO A 151 -6.84 0.73 0.01
C PRO A 151 -6.93 1.40 -1.35
N ASP A 152 -5.90 2.17 -1.76
CA ASP A 152 -5.87 2.85 -3.07
C ASP A 152 -5.42 1.95 -4.25
N LEU A 153 -5.12 0.67 -3.98
CA LEU A 153 -4.75 -0.33 -4.98
C LEU A 153 -5.62 -1.59 -4.95
N LYS A 154 -6.44 -1.80 -3.90
CA LYS A 154 -7.27 -2.98 -3.69
C LYS A 154 -8.04 -3.43 -4.94
N ASN A 155 -8.84 -2.55 -5.53
CA ASN A 155 -9.66 -2.86 -6.71
C ASN A 155 -8.82 -3.28 -7.93
N LEU A 156 -7.61 -2.74 -8.07
CA LEU A 156 -6.67 -3.12 -9.13
C LEU A 156 -6.07 -4.50 -8.85
N ALA A 157 -5.70 -4.77 -7.60
CA ALA A 157 -5.14 -6.05 -7.18
C ALA A 157 -6.15 -7.21 -7.31
N GLU A 158 -7.37 -7.04 -6.80
CA GLU A 158 -8.46 -8.01 -6.92
C GLU A 158 -8.80 -8.28 -8.41
N MET A 159 -8.73 -7.26 -9.27
CA MET A 159 -8.95 -7.44 -10.71
C MET A 159 -7.86 -8.29 -11.39
N VAL A 160 -6.58 -8.10 -11.03
CA VAL A 160 -5.49 -8.92 -11.61
C VAL A 160 -5.46 -10.33 -11.01
N GLN A 161 -5.79 -10.51 -9.73
CA GLN A 161 -5.98 -11.86 -9.14
C GLN A 161 -7.09 -12.61 -9.86
N ASN A 162 -8.27 -12.00 -10.06
CA ASN A 162 -9.37 -12.64 -10.77
C ASN A 162 -9.03 -12.96 -12.24
N PHE A 163 -8.24 -12.11 -12.91
CA PHE A 163 -7.70 -12.43 -14.22
C PHE A 163 -6.77 -13.66 -14.17
N GLN A 164 -5.82 -13.70 -13.22
CA GLN A 164 -4.90 -14.82 -13.03
C GLN A 164 -5.63 -16.14 -12.71
N TYR A 165 -6.67 -16.10 -11.88
CA TYR A 165 -7.49 -17.28 -11.59
C TYR A 165 -8.21 -17.80 -12.85
N ARG A 166 -8.67 -16.90 -13.73
CA ARG A 166 -9.24 -17.29 -15.03
C ARG A 166 -8.20 -17.89 -15.98
N VAL A 167 -6.95 -17.42 -15.96
CA VAL A 167 -5.82 -18.04 -16.68
C VAL A 167 -5.59 -19.47 -16.17
N TRP A 168 -5.49 -19.67 -14.85
CA TRP A 168 -5.31 -21.00 -14.26
C TRP A 168 -6.45 -21.97 -14.56
N ILE A 169 -7.70 -21.48 -14.59
CA ILE A 169 -8.89 -22.26 -14.99
C ILE A 169 -8.81 -22.66 -16.48
N ALA A 170 -8.43 -21.73 -17.36
CA ALA A 170 -8.25 -22.03 -18.80
C ALA A 170 -7.11 -23.04 -19.06
N GLU A 171 -6.04 -22.97 -18.24
CA GLU A 171 -4.95 -23.94 -18.20
C GLU A 171 -5.32 -25.26 -17.48
N ARG A 172 -6.59 -25.44 -17.10
CA ARG A 172 -7.17 -26.65 -16.46
C ARG A 172 -6.57 -27.01 -15.08
N LYS A 173 -5.89 -26.06 -14.41
CA LYS A 173 -5.32 -26.28 -13.07
C LYS A 173 -6.44 -26.51 -12.05
N THR A 174 -6.47 -27.66 -11.38
CA THR A 174 -7.43 -27.91 -10.31
C THR A 174 -7.03 -27.17 -9.02
N PRO A 175 -7.91 -27.05 -8.01
CA PRO A 175 -7.52 -26.58 -6.68
C PRO A 175 -6.39 -27.42 -6.04
N ALA A 176 -6.21 -28.69 -6.42
CA ALA A 176 -5.08 -29.50 -5.97
C ALA A 176 -3.76 -29.09 -6.64
N ASP A 177 -3.79 -28.69 -7.91
CA ASP A 177 -2.60 -28.21 -8.63
C ASP A 177 -2.16 -26.84 -8.13
N VAL A 178 -3.12 -25.93 -7.88
CA VAL A 178 -2.83 -24.62 -7.29
C VAL A 178 -2.30 -24.76 -5.85
N ALA A 179 -2.86 -25.67 -5.03
CA ALA A 179 -2.31 -25.99 -3.72
C ALA A 179 -0.86 -26.52 -3.80
N ARG A 180 -0.56 -27.37 -4.79
CA ARG A 180 0.78 -27.90 -5.05
C ARG A 180 1.77 -26.81 -5.49
N MET A 181 1.36 -25.91 -6.40
CA MET A 181 2.14 -24.75 -6.83
C MET A 181 2.50 -23.84 -5.65
N LEU A 182 1.53 -23.58 -4.77
CA LEU A 182 1.66 -22.74 -3.58
C LEU A 182 2.41 -23.42 -2.41
N MET A 183 2.71 -24.72 -2.51
CA MET A 183 3.30 -25.53 -1.45
C MET A 183 2.48 -25.50 -0.13
N VAL A 184 1.16 -25.58 -0.24
CA VAL A 184 0.21 -25.60 0.89
C VAL A 184 -0.65 -26.86 0.90
N ARG A 185 -1.24 -27.21 2.05
CA ARG A 185 -2.18 -28.34 2.16
C ARG A 185 -3.53 -27.95 1.54
N ILE A 186 -4.08 -28.82 0.69
CA ILE A 186 -5.40 -28.59 0.08
C ILE A 186 -6.54 -28.58 1.11
N SER A 187 -6.42 -29.45 2.13
CA SER A 187 -7.42 -29.75 3.18
C SER A 187 -6.73 -30.13 4.49
N GLY A 188 -7.48 -30.13 5.59
CA GLY A 188 -7.00 -30.41 6.95
C GLY A 188 -6.73 -29.15 7.77
N PRO A 189 -6.30 -29.29 9.04
CA PRO A 189 -5.98 -28.14 9.89
C PRO A 189 -4.80 -27.34 9.32
N ARG A 190 -4.92 -26.01 9.37
CA ARG A 190 -3.83 -25.09 9.07
C ARG A 190 -2.83 -25.08 10.23
N PRO A 191 -1.54 -24.78 9.99
CA PRO A 191 -0.61 -24.46 11.07
C PRO A 191 -1.18 -23.33 11.94
N ILE A 192 -1.14 -23.51 13.26
CA ILE A 192 -1.79 -22.59 14.22
C ILE A 192 -0.99 -21.28 14.33
N ASP A 193 0.34 -21.39 14.28
CA ASP A 193 1.28 -20.32 14.63
C ASP A 193 1.80 -19.54 13.41
N ILE A 194 1.03 -19.52 12.31
CA ILE A 194 1.37 -18.78 11.08
C ILE A 194 0.27 -17.73 10.81
N PRO A 195 0.48 -16.45 11.18
CA PRO A 195 0.47 -15.35 10.20
C PRO A 195 -0.34 -15.60 8.92
N ALA A 196 -1.62 -15.21 8.90
CA ALA A 196 -2.69 -15.71 8.02
C ALA A 196 -2.26 -15.91 6.54
N ASP A 197 -1.67 -17.08 6.27
CA ASP A 197 -0.69 -17.23 5.19
C ASP A 197 -1.32 -16.89 3.82
N PRO A 198 -0.76 -15.91 3.09
CA PRO A 198 -1.36 -15.40 1.87
C PRO A 198 -1.58 -16.50 0.83
N ARG A 199 -0.80 -17.58 0.87
CA ARG A 199 -0.92 -18.74 -0.03
C ARG A 199 -2.19 -19.54 0.25
N TYR A 200 -2.60 -19.70 1.51
CA TYR A 200 -3.90 -20.29 1.83
C TYR A 200 -5.05 -19.35 1.42
N THR A 201 -4.90 -18.03 1.63
CA THR A 201 -5.90 -17.05 1.19
C THR A 201 -6.09 -17.05 -0.34
N ILE A 202 -4.99 -17.14 -1.11
CA ILE A 202 -5.00 -17.31 -2.57
C ILE A 202 -5.69 -18.62 -2.97
N LEU A 203 -5.41 -19.72 -2.28
CA LEU A 203 -6.06 -21.01 -2.55
C LEU A 203 -7.57 -20.99 -2.24
N ASP A 204 -7.98 -20.34 -1.14
CA ASP A 204 -9.40 -20.21 -0.77
C ASP A 204 -10.17 -19.31 -1.76
N ALA A 205 -9.56 -18.22 -2.22
CA ALA A 205 -10.10 -17.38 -3.27
C ALA A 205 -10.20 -18.14 -4.61
N TYR A 206 -9.14 -18.88 -4.99
CA TYR A 206 -9.13 -19.70 -6.20
C TYR A 206 -10.23 -20.78 -6.18
N LYS A 207 -10.40 -21.50 -5.06
CA LYS A 207 -11.47 -22.51 -4.88
C LYS A 207 -12.86 -21.91 -5.16
N LYS A 208 -13.16 -20.73 -4.62
CA LYS A 208 -14.45 -20.04 -4.84
C LYS A 208 -14.69 -19.74 -6.32
N VAL A 209 -13.68 -19.20 -7.01
CA VAL A 209 -13.79 -18.90 -8.45
C VAL A 209 -13.88 -20.18 -9.29
N TYR A 210 -13.11 -21.21 -8.96
CA TYR A 210 -13.13 -22.52 -9.63
C TYR A 210 -14.52 -23.17 -9.54
N SER A 211 -15.13 -23.22 -8.35
CA SER A 211 -16.48 -23.77 -8.15
C SER A 211 -17.58 -22.93 -8.80
N SER A 212 -17.38 -21.62 -9.00
CA SER A 212 -18.35 -20.80 -9.74
C SER A 212 -18.35 -21.06 -11.25
N VAL A 213 -17.28 -21.65 -11.79
CA VAL A 213 -17.16 -22.09 -13.20
C VAL A 213 -17.49 -23.58 -13.34
N HIS A 214 -17.23 -24.38 -12.31
CA HIS A 214 -17.53 -25.81 -12.23
C HIS A 214 -18.47 -26.10 -11.06
N PRO A 215 -19.76 -25.72 -11.14
CA PRO A 215 -20.74 -26.11 -10.13
C PRO A 215 -20.86 -27.64 -10.11
N THR A 216 -20.79 -28.22 -8.91
CA THR A 216 -21.18 -29.62 -8.71
C THR A 216 -22.70 -29.75 -8.81
N PRO A 217 -23.23 -30.79 -9.48
CA PRO A 217 -24.66 -31.11 -9.47
C PRO A 217 -25.14 -31.58 -8.09
#